data_AF-A0A3G4RPQ8-F1
#
_entry.id   AF-A0A3G4RPQ8-F1
#
_cell.length_a   1.000
_cell.length_b   1.000
_cell.length_c   1.000
_cell.angle_alpha   90.00
_cell.angle_beta   90.00
_cell.angle_gamma   90.00
#
_symmetry.space_group_name_H-M   'P 1'
#
loop_
_entity.id
_entity.type
_entity.pdbx_description
1 polymer ?
#
loop_
_entity_poly.entity_id
_entity_poly.type
_entity_poly.pdbx_seq_one_letter_code
_entity_poly.pdbx_strand_id
1 'polypeptide(L)'
;MRKVCLGAPPSKTSGLPTLAPPLLRQFASVGNNLNQIARKINSGQWSGHDRVHVVAALMAIGRELSELRDEVRKQGERDDS
;
A
#
# COMPACT_ATOMS: atom_id res chain seq x y z
N MET A 1 4.65 17.13 20.83
CA MET A 1 3.34 16.79 21.44
C MET A 1 2.40 17.97 21.17
N ARG A 2 1.49 17.88 20.18
CA ARG A 2 0.60 19.01 19.85
C ARG A 2 -0.53 19.06 20.89
N LYS A 3 -0.49 20.07 21.78
CA LYS A 3 -1.62 20.44 22.63
C LYS A 3 -2.74 20.97 21.73
N VAL A 4 -3.94 20.39 21.85
CA VAL A 4 -5.16 20.99 21.31
C VAL A 4 -5.53 22.17 22.21
N CYS A 5 -5.08 23.37 21.82
CA CYS A 5 -5.54 24.60 22.44
C CYS A 5 -7.03 24.79 22.06
N LEU A 6 -7.85 25.23 23.01
CA LEU A 6 -9.26 25.67 22.83
C LEU A 6 -10.39 24.63 23.01
N GLY A 7 -10.14 23.48 23.65
CA GLY A 7 -11.24 22.58 24.07
C GLY A 7 -12.06 21.97 22.92
N ALA A 8 -11.59 22.10 21.67
CA ALA A 8 -12.21 21.47 20.53
C ALA A 8 -12.10 19.94 20.68
N PRO A 9 -13.20 19.18 20.54
CA PRO A 9 -13.14 17.74 20.58
C PRO A 9 -12.19 17.25 19.48
N PRO A 10 -11.32 16.27 19.76
CA PRO A 10 -10.40 15.74 18.77
C PRO A 10 -11.19 15.28 17.55
N SER A 11 -10.70 15.61 16.36
CA SER A 11 -11.26 15.10 15.11
C SER A 11 -11.38 13.58 15.23
N LYS A 12 -12.60 13.05 15.06
CA LYS A 12 -12.82 11.60 15.08
C LYS A 12 -11.89 11.00 14.04
N THR A 13 -10.92 10.20 14.50
CA THR A 13 -10.04 9.42 13.63
C THR A 13 -10.92 8.68 12.62
N SER A 14 -10.62 8.85 11.34
CA SER A 14 -11.35 8.29 10.19
C SER A 14 -11.83 6.86 10.44
N GLY A 15 -13.04 6.53 9.99
CA GLY A 15 -13.69 5.21 10.09
C GLY A 15 -13.01 4.08 9.31
N LEU A 16 -11.68 4.08 9.30
CA LEU A 16 -10.87 2.96 8.85
C LEU A 16 -11.03 1.82 9.86
N PRO A 17 -11.07 0.56 9.39
CA PRO A 17 -11.01 -0.59 10.28
C PRO A 17 -9.79 -0.44 11.19
N THR A 18 -9.95 -0.79 12.47
CA THR A 18 -8.83 -0.80 13.41
C THR A 18 -7.87 -1.92 13.01
N LEU A 19 -6.86 -1.58 12.20
CA LEU A 19 -5.81 -2.51 11.80
C LEU A 19 -4.76 -2.59 12.91
N ALA A 20 -4.24 -3.79 13.15
CA ALA A 20 -3.17 -3.99 14.13
C ALA A 20 -1.95 -3.12 13.76
N PRO A 21 -1.35 -2.38 14.72
CA PRO A 21 -0.20 -1.51 14.43
C PRO A 21 0.99 -2.21 13.72
N PRO A 22 1.33 -3.48 13.99
CA PRO A 22 2.35 -4.20 13.21
C PRO A 22 2.01 -4.31 11.72
N LEU A 23 0.74 -4.56 11.39
CA LEU A 23 0.27 -4.69 10.02
C LEU A 23 0.39 -3.35 9.26
N LEU A 24 0.02 -2.24 9.90
CA LEU A 24 0.19 -0.90 9.33
C LEU A 24 1.66 -0.59 9.02
N ARG A 25 2.59 -0.98 9.90
CA ARG A 25 4.03 -0.79 9.66
C ARG A 25 4.52 -1.65 8.49
N GLN A 26 4.02 -2.87 8.35
CA GLN A 26 4.35 -3.73 7.21
C GLN A 26 3.87 -3.10 5.90
N PHE A 27 2.62 -2.61 5.84
CA PHE A 27 2.12 -1.88 4.68
C PHE A 27 2.92 -0.62 4.37
N ALA A 28 3.30 0.16 5.39
CA ALA A 28 4.16 1.32 5.22
C ALA A 28 5.54 0.95 4.66
N SER A 29 6.11 -0.19 5.10
CA SER A 29 7.37 -0.71 4.56
C SER A 29 7.26 -1.07 3.08
N VAL A 30 6.17 -1.71 2.66
CA VAL A 30 5.89 -1.98 1.24
C VAL A 30 5.80 -0.67 0.43
N GLY A 31 5.06 0.31 0.93
CA GLY A 31 4.97 1.63 0.29
C GLY A 31 6.32 2.35 0.17
N ASN A 32 7.18 2.23 1.20
CA ASN A 32 8.54 2.76 1.16
C ASN A 32 9.42 2.07 0.11
N ASN A 33 9.28 0.75 -0.07
CA ASN A 33 10.01 0.03 -1.11
C ASN A 33 9.58 0.49 -2.51
N LEU A 34 8.27 0.61 -2.76
CA LEU A 34 7.75 1.11 -4.03
C LEU A 34 8.24 2.53 -4.34
N ASN A 35 8.25 3.41 -3.33
CA ASN A 35 8.74 4.78 -3.48
C ASN A 35 10.27 4.82 -3.78
N GLN A 36 11.06 3.94 -3.18
CA GLN A 36 12.49 3.81 -3.49
C GLN A 36 12.72 3.36 -4.94
N ILE A 37 11.94 2.37 -5.40
CA ILE A 37 12.00 1.91 -6.79
C ILE A 37 11.62 3.04 -7.75
N ALA A 38 10.53 3.76 -7.48
CA ALA A 38 10.11 4.90 -8.30
C ALA A 38 11.19 5.99 -8.39
N ARG A 39 11.82 6.34 -7.26
CA ARG A 39 12.94 7.28 -7.23
C ARG A 39 14.13 6.80 -8.07
N LYS A 40 14.48 5.51 -7.99
CA LYS A 40 15.55 4.93 -8.81
C LYS A 40 15.23 4.96 -10.30
N ILE A 41 14.01 4.57 -10.68
CA ILE A 41 13.55 4.63 -12.08
C ILE A 41 13.62 6.07 -12.60
N ASN A 42 13.18 7.05 -11.81
CA ASN A 42 13.14 8.45 -12.18
C ASN A 42 14.49 9.18 -12.08
N SER A 43 15.52 8.56 -11.50
CA SER A 43 16.85 9.17 -11.35
C SER A 43 17.63 9.33 -12.67
N GLY A 44 17.17 8.67 -13.74
CA GLY A 44 17.85 8.66 -15.03
C GLY A 44 19.14 7.82 -15.08
N GLN A 45 19.56 7.21 -13.95
CA GLN A 45 20.81 6.44 -13.84
C GLN A 45 20.73 5.03 -14.44
N TRP A 46 19.53 4.53 -14.74
CA TRP A 46 19.30 3.18 -15.26
C TRP A 46 19.12 3.20 -16.78
N SER A 47 19.46 2.11 -17.47
CA SER A 47 19.17 2.01 -18.90
C SER A 47 17.66 1.92 -19.15
N GLY A 48 17.23 2.17 -20.40
CA GLY A 48 15.82 1.98 -20.78
C GLY A 48 15.36 0.53 -20.57
N HIS A 49 16.23 -0.45 -20.83
CA HIS A 49 15.95 -1.86 -20.63
C HIS A 49 15.72 -2.20 -19.15
N ASP A 50 16.60 -1.73 -18.25
CA ASP A 50 16.48 -1.97 -16.81
C ASP A 50 15.15 -1.43 -16.27
N ARG A 51 14.76 -0.22 -16.71
CA ARG A 51 13.49 0.40 -16.31
C ARG A 51 12.29 -0.44 -16.77
N VAL A 52 12.28 -0.88 -18.03
CA VAL A 52 11.18 -1.70 -18.57
C VAL A 52 11.08 -3.03 -17.81
N HIS A 53 12.21 -3.67 -17.52
CA HIS A 53 12.21 -4.96 -16.80
C HIS A 53 11.62 -4.82 -15.39
N VAL A 54 12.01 -3.79 -14.64
CA VAL A 54 11.45 -3.55 -13.30
C VAL A 54 9.98 -3.18 -13.34
N VAL A 55 9.56 -2.33 -14.29
CA VAL A 55 8.14 -1.97 -14.45
C VAL A 55 7.31 -3.20 -14.82
N ALA A 56 7.80 -4.08 -15.69
CA ALA A 56 7.14 -5.34 -16.04
C ALA A 56 6.96 -6.25 -14.82
N ALA A 57 7.99 -6.40 -13.99
CA ALA A 57 7.90 -7.18 -12.75
C ALA A 57 6.88 -6.58 -11.77
N LEU A 58 6.84 -5.26 -11.60
CA LEU A 58 5.84 -4.58 -10.76
C LEU A 58 4.42 -4.75 -11.30
N MET A 59 4.22 -4.73 -12.62
CA MET A 59 2.92 -5.00 -13.23
C MET A 59 2.46 -6.44 -13.00
N ALA A 60 3.37 -7.42 -13.10
CA ALA A 60 3.06 -8.82 -12.79
C ALA A 60 2.62 -9.00 -11.33
N ILE A 61 3.37 -8.43 -10.38
CA ILE A 61 3.00 -8.43 -8.96
C ILE A 61 1.63 -7.77 -8.74
N GLY A 62 1.39 -6.61 -9.37
CA GLY A 62 0.11 -5.90 -9.26
C GLY A 62 -1.08 -6.71 -9.80
N ARG A 63 -0.86 -7.49 -10.86
CA ARG A 63 -1.86 -8.41 -11.41
C ARG A 63 -2.16 -9.56 -10.45
N GLU A 64 -1.12 -10.25 -9.97
CA GLU A 64 -1.27 -11.37 -9.02
C GLU A 64 -1.99 -10.94 -7.73
N LEU A 65 -1.64 -9.76 -7.20
CA LEU A 65 -2.32 -9.19 -6.02
C LEU A 65 -3.79 -8.84 -6.29
N SER A 66 -4.11 -8.39 -7.51
CA SER A 66 -5.49 -8.11 -7.89
C SER A 66 -6.32 -9.38 -7.98
N GLU A 67 -5.77 -10.44 -8.58
CA GLU A 67 -6.40 -11.77 -8.65
C GLU A 67 -6.60 -12.36 -7.24
N LEU A 68 -5.60 -12.27 -6.36
CA LEU A 68 -5.71 -12.72 -4.97
C LEU A 68 -6.80 -11.97 -4.21
N ARG A 69 -6.88 -10.64 -4.36
CA ARG A 69 -7.93 -9.82 -3.73
C ARG A 69 -9.32 -10.27 -4.16
N ASP A 70 -9.50 -10.54 -5.46
CA ASP A 70 -10.80 -10.92 -6.00
C ASP A 70 -11.22 -12.32 -5.50
N GLU A 71 -10.28 -13.26 -5.40
CA GLU A 71 -10.55 -14.58 -4.80
C GLU A 71 -10.88 -14.48 -3.30
N VAL A 72 -10.13 -13.68 -2.52
CA VAL A 72 -10.42 -13.45 -1.09
C VAL A 72 -11.80 -12.83 -0.90
N ARG A 73 -12.18 -11.87 -1.76
CA ARG A 73 -13.51 -11.26 -1.71
C ARG A 73 -14.61 -12.29 -1.99
N LYS A 74 -14.44 -13.13 -3.02
CA LYS A 74 -15.37 -14.21 -3.36
C LYS A 74 -15.46 -15.26 -2.26
N GLN A 75 -14.39 -15.51 -1.50
CA GLN A 75 -14.43 -16.40 -0.34
C GLN A 75 -15.26 -15.80 0.81
N GLY A 76 -15.09 -14.51 1.12
CA GLY A 76 -15.93 -13.83 2.12
C GLY A 76 -17.42 -13.88 1.80
N GLU A 77 -17.79 -13.61 0.54
CA GLU A 77 -19.20 -13.68 0.09
C GLU A 77 -19.82 -15.09 0.23
N ARG A 78 -19.00 -16.15 0.17
CA ARG A 78 -19.44 -17.55 0.35
C ARG A 78 -19.62 -17.94 1.82
N ASP A 79 -18.83 -17.37 2.73
CA ASP A 79 -18.87 -17.68 4.17
C ASP A 79 -20.07 -16.99 4.87
N ASP A 80 -20.56 -15.88 4.28
CA ASP A 80 -21.73 -15.13 4.76
C ASP A 80 -23.08 -15.67 4.24
N SER A 81 -23.11 -16.78 3.48
CA SER A 81 -24.29 -17.36 2.81
C SER A 81 -24.85 -18.62 3.49
#